data_AF-A0A7W9MU58-F1
#
_entry.id   AF-A0A7W9MU58-F1
#
_cell.length_a   1.000
_cell.length_b   1.000
_cell.length_c   1.000
_cell.angle_alpha   90.00
_cell.angle_beta   90.00
_cell.angle_gamma   90.00
#
_symmetry.space_group_name_H-M   'P 1'
#
loop_
_entity.id
_entity.type
_entity.pdbx_description
1 polymer ?
#
loop_
_entity_poly.entity_id
_entity_poly.type
_entity_poly.pdbx_seq_one_letter_code
_entity_poly.pdbx_strand_id
1 'polypeptide(L)'
;MDDVKRLLEQFADRAVDGLPPADVDADVTRGRRALRRIKARRRVTGVLCVAAATTAVLVVGDQSKWWGGGGEAEVATDAATTQTQPQPDAATAGSATPSGAEEETFSTYSATVVQLVSNAKPWNAIGCTLTPLGWTAAPQSAARRVVLTPPSARTADTSAQLELFTAAEPQPLSGIRAVETGGKVFHVGSTGGREVGQVQLGETWLVAKLPIEHQDWNDDLVRRFLASCTVS
;
A
#
# COMPACT_ATOMS: atom_id res chain seq x y z
N MET A 1 47.38 -8.18 -26.20
CA MET A 1 46.05 -7.60 -26.52
C MET A 1 45.30 -8.45 -27.55
N ASP A 2 45.96 -9.45 -28.15
CA ASP A 2 45.43 -10.24 -29.27
C ASP A 2 44.46 -11.37 -28.84
N ASP A 3 44.57 -11.88 -27.61
CA ASP A 3 43.69 -12.95 -27.13
C ASP A 3 42.24 -12.49 -26.87
N VAL A 4 42.05 -11.23 -26.47
CA VAL A 4 40.71 -10.65 -26.28
C VAL A 4 40.02 -10.44 -27.63
N LYS A 5 40.79 -10.04 -28.65
CA LYS A 5 40.28 -9.87 -30.01
C LYS A 5 39.87 -11.21 -30.63
N ARG A 6 40.66 -12.26 -30.38
CA ARG A 6 40.36 -13.63 -30.80
C ARG A 6 39.13 -14.21 -30.11
N LEU A 7 38.91 -13.89 -28.83
CA LEU A 7 37.70 -14.31 -28.11
C LEU A 7 36.44 -13.59 -28.59
N LEU A 8 36.54 -12.30 -28.94
CA LEU A 8 35.40 -11.53 -29.47
C LEU A 8 35.01 -11.96 -30.89
N GLU A 9 35.98 -12.25 -31.77
CA GLU A 9 35.71 -12.80 -33.10
C GLU A 9 35.07 -14.19 -33.01
N GLN A 10 35.52 -15.04 -32.08
CA GLN A 10 34.96 -16.39 -31.90
C GLN A 10 33.55 -16.41 -31.27
N PHE A 11 33.15 -15.35 -30.56
CA PHE A 11 31.79 -15.16 -30.05
C PHE A 11 30.84 -14.59 -31.10
N ALA A 12 31.32 -13.72 -31.99
CA ALA A 12 30.52 -13.17 -33.08
C ALA A 12 30.11 -14.25 -34.09
N ASP A 13 31.03 -15.15 -34.45
CA ASP A 13 30.73 -16.25 -35.39
C ASP A 13 29.79 -17.31 -34.79
N ARG A 14 29.77 -17.50 -33.47
CA ARG A 14 28.85 -18.46 -32.82
C ARG A 14 27.44 -17.93 -32.56
N ALA A 15 27.22 -16.62 -32.69
CA ALA A 15 25.91 -16.02 -32.44
C ALA A 15 24.97 -16.05 -33.66
N VAL A 16 25.49 -16.38 -34.87
CA VAL A 16 24.73 -16.24 -36.13
C VAL A 16 24.13 -17.57 -36.63
N ASP A 17 24.68 -18.73 -36.24
CA ASP A 17 24.27 -20.02 -36.82
C ASP A 17 23.25 -20.84 -35.98
N GLY A 18 22.56 -20.20 -35.03
CA GLY A 18 21.78 -20.91 -34.00
C GLY A 18 20.25 -20.78 -34.05
N LEU A 19 19.65 -19.97 -34.92
CA LEU A 19 18.18 -19.81 -34.96
C LEU A 19 17.59 -20.22 -36.32
N PRO A 20 16.71 -21.23 -36.37
CA PRO A 20 15.99 -21.56 -37.60
C PRO A 20 15.04 -20.40 -37.98
N PRO A 21 15.04 -19.97 -39.25
CA PRO A 21 14.26 -18.80 -39.71
C PRO A 21 12.73 -18.99 -39.57
N ALA A 22 12.26 -20.23 -39.35
CA ALA A 22 10.84 -20.55 -39.22
C ALA A 22 10.19 -19.96 -37.95
N ASP A 23 10.93 -19.78 -36.85
CA ASP A 23 10.36 -19.30 -35.58
C ASP A 23 10.27 -17.77 -35.52
N VAL A 24 11.16 -17.07 -36.23
CA VAL A 24 11.14 -15.60 -36.29
C VAL A 24 9.93 -15.09 -37.06
N ASP A 25 9.58 -15.75 -38.17
CA ASP A 25 8.38 -15.39 -38.95
C ASP A 25 7.07 -15.74 -38.23
N ALA A 26 7.06 -16.84 -37.45
CA ALA A 26 5.91 -17.20 -36.62
C ALA A 26 5.66 -16.15 -35.51
N ASP A 27 6.71 -15.63 -34.89
CA ASP A 27 6.59 -14.60 -33.86
C ASP A 27 6.28 -13.21 -34.43
N VAL A 28 6.82 -12.84 -35.59
CA VAL A 28 6.47 -11.59 -36.27
C VAL A 28 5.01 -11.61 -36.73
N THR A 29 4.50 -12.75 -37.21
CA THR A 29 3.08 -12.88 -37.59
C THR A 29 2.15 -12.90 -36.38
N ARG A 30 2.54 -13.55 -35.26
CA ARG A 30 1.79 -13.52 -33.99
C ARG A 30 1.75 -12.11 -33.37
N GLY A 31 2.88 -11.39 -33.38
CA GLY A 31 2.99 -10.00 -32.92
C GLY A 31 2.16 -9.02 -33.76
N ARG A 32 2.17 -9.16 -35.09
CA ARG A 32 1.32 -8.34 -35.99
C ARG A 32 -0.17 -8.60 -35.78
N ARG A 33 -0.58 -9.83 -35.46
CA ARG A 33 -1.98 -10.17 -35.15
C ARG A 33 -2.45 -9.57 -33.83
N ALA A 34 -1.58 -9.52 -32.82
CA ALA A 34 -1.85 -8.87 -31.54
C ALA A 34 -2.00 -7.34 -31.69
N LEU A 35 -1.13 -6.70 -32.47
CA LEU A 35 -1.21 -5.26 -32.75
C LEU A 35 -2.47 -4.87 -33.54
N ARG A 36 -2.94 -5.71 -34.47
CA ARG A 36 -4.23 -5.47 -35.16
C ARG A 36 -5.42 -5.53 -34.20
N ARG A 37 -5.42 -6.42 -33.20
CA ARG A 37 -6.49 -6.49 -32.18
C ARG A 37 -6.50 -5.26 -31.28
N ILE A 38 -5.33 -4.75 -30.90
CA ILE A 38 -5.20 -3.53 -30.08
C ILE A 38 -5.65 -2.29 -30.87
N LYS A 39 -5.27 -2.19 -32.16
CA LYS A 39 -5.68 -1.07 -33.02
C LYS A 39 -7.17 -1.09 -33.37
N ALA A 40 -7.78 -2.28 -33.47
CA ALA A 40 -9.23 -2.42 -33.64
C ALA A 40 -10.01 -1.95 -32.39
N ARG A 41 -9.54 -2.26 -31.18
CA ARG A 41 -10.19 -1.79 -29.93
C ARG A 41 -10.14 -0.28 -29.75
N ARG A 42 -9.07 0.40 -30.19
CA ARG A 42 -8.97 1.87 -30.12
C ARG A 42 -9.89 2.62 -31.09
N ARG A 43 -10.48 1.95 -32.09
CA ARG A 43 -11.46 2.58 -33.00
C ARG A 43 -12.92 2.42 -32.53
N VAL A 44 -13.20 1.55 -31.56
CA VAL A 44 -14.56 1.26 -31.08
C VAL A 44 -14.92 2.09 -29.84
N THR A 45 -13.95 2.57 -29.07
CA THR A 45 -14.20 3.45 -27.90
C THR A 45 -14.33 4.94 -28.24
N GLY A 46 -14.11 5.36 -29.49
CA GLY A 46 -14.21 6.76 -29.91
C GLY A 46 -15.58 7.23 -30.41
N VAL A 47 -16.62 6.37 -30.41
CA VAL A 47 -17.94 6.68 -31.03
C VAL A 47 -19.14 6.56 -30.05
N LEU A 48 -18.92 6.23 -28.77
CA LEU A 48 -20.00 6.12 -27.77
C LEU A 48 -20.11 7.35 -26.83
N CYS A 49 -20.00 8.55 -27.39
CA CYS A 49 -20.23 9.81 -26.66
C CYS A 49 -21.44 10.64 -27.15
N VAL A 50 -22.32 10.13 -28.02
CA VAL A 50 -23.54 10.88 -28.41
C VAL A 50 -24.73 9.95 -28.62
N ALA A 51 -25.60 9.87 -27.61
CA ALA A 51 -27.06 9.67 -27.76
C ALA A 51 -27.74 9.80 -26.39
N ALA A 52 -28.11 11.03 -26.05
CA ALA A 52 -29.09 11.33 -25.02
C ALA A 52 -30.50 11.04 -25.56
N ALA A 53 -31.40 10.44 -24.75
CA ALA A 53 -32.80 10.86 -24.57
C ALA A 53 -33.65 9.80 -23.83
N THR A 54 -34.11 10.16 -22.63
CA THR A 54 -35.46 9.97 -22.06
C THR A 54 -36.15 8.59 -22.10
N THR A 55 -36.42 8.02 -20.92
CA THR A 55 -37.77 7.95 -20.29
C THR A 55 -37.67 7.44 -18.85
N ALA A 56 -38.35 8.12 -17.94
CA ALA A 56 -38.48 7.81 -16.53
C ALA A 56 -39.59 6.77 -16.26
N VAL A 57 -39.37 5.87 -15.29
CA VAL A 57 -40.44 5.36 -14.41
C VAL A 57 -39.86 5.20 -12.99
N LEU A 58 -40.61 5.77 -12.04
CA LEU A 58 -40.43 5.88 -10.60
C LEU A 58 -40.54 4.51 -9.89
N VAL A 59 -39.88 4.29 -8.74
CA VAL A 59 -40.45 4.15 -7.37
C VAL A 59 -39.59 3.05 -6.68
N VAL A 60 -39.15 3.03 -5.42
CA VAL A 60 -39.15 3.86 -4.20
C VAL A 60 -38.10 3.21 -3.28
N GLY A 61 -37.39 3.97 -2.44
CA GLY A 61 -36.59 3.36 -1.35
C GLY A 61 -35.51 4.23 -0.72
N ASP A 62 -35.94 5.29 -0.03
CA ASP A 62 -35.32 5.86 1.19
C ASP A 62 -33.82 6.25 1.17
N GLN A 63 -33.55 7.44 0.61
CA GLN A 63 -32.36 8.23 0.93
C GLN A 63 -32.80 9.67 1.24
N SER A 64 -33.09 9.95 2.51
CA SER A 64 -33.14 11.34 2.96
C SER A 64 -32.89 11.47 4.46
N LYS A 65 -31.72 12.05 4.79
CA LYS A 65 -31.51 13.15 5.76
C LYS A 65 -30.23 12.95 6.55
N TRP A 66 -29.10 13.44 6.02
CA TRP A 66 -27.99 13.79 6.91
C TRP A 66 -27.12 14.98 6.48
N TRP A 67 -27.42 15.66 5.37
CA TRP A 67 -26.76 16.91 5.01
C TRP A 67 -27.77 18.06 4.82
N GLY A 68 -27.58 19.12 5.61
CA GLY A 68 -27.89 20.50 5.22
C GLY A 68 -29.23 21.08 5.66
N GLY A 69 -29.23 21.71 6.85
CA GLY A 69 -29.48 23.15 6.99
C GLY A 69 -30.87 23.73 6.73
N GLY A 70 -31.41 24.35 7.78
CA GLY A 70 -32.16 25.62 7.69
C GLY A 70 -33.68 25.51 7.77
N GLY A 71 -34.26 26.33 8.66
CA GLY A 71 -35.67 26.74 8.57
C GLY A 71 -36.51 26.42 9.80
N GLU A 72 -36.52 27.38 10.72
CA GLU A 72 -37.57 27.78 11.67
C GLU A 72 -38.78 26.85 11.92
N ALA A 73 -38.98 26.52 13.19
CA ALA A 73 -40.30 26.50 13.80
C ALA A 73 -40.18 26.86 15.28
N GLU A 74 -40.60 28.08 15.60
CA GLU A 74 -40.86 28.58 16.94
C GLU A 74 -41.89 27.69 17.67
N VAL A 75 -41.62 27.35 18.94
CA VAL A 75 -42.66 27.42 19.99
C VAL A 75 -41.99 27.67 21.34
N ALA A 76 -42.44 28.73 22.01
CA ALA A 76 -41.96 29.26 23.28
C ALA A 76 -42.30 28.38 24.51
N THR A 77 -41.55 28.51 25.61
CA THR A 77 -42.01 29.17 26.85
C THR A 77 -40.87 29.26 27.89
N ASP A 78 -40.82 30.44 28.50
CA ASP A 78 -40.00 31.03 29.56
C ASP A 78 -39.34 30.18 30.65
N ALA A 79 -38.11 30.59 31.04
CA ALA A 79 -37.82 31.00 32.42
C ALA A 79 -36.56 31.89 32.49
N ALA A 80 -36.70 33.01 33.19
CA ALA A 80 -35.79 34.14 33.33
C ALA A 80 -34.41 33.83 33.98
N THR A 81 -33.37 34.58 33.57
CA THR A 81 -32.50 35.31 34.53
C THR A 81 -31.71 36.44 33.88
N THR A 82 -31.43 37.42 34.71
CA THR A 82 -31.09 38.83 34.49
C THR A 82 -29.64 39.11 34.05
N GLN A 83 -29.51 40.18 33.25
CA GLN A 83 -28.39 41.11 32.99
C GLN A 83 -27.03 40.89 33.71
N THR A 84 -25.93 41.14 32.98
CA THR A 84 -24.97 42.24 33.26
C THR A 84 -23.99 42.40 32.08
N GLN A 85 -24.02 43.56 31.42
CA GLN A 85 -22.94 44.06 30.54
C GLN A 85 -21.76 44.56 31.40
N PRO A 86 -20.53 44.49 30.87
CA PRO A 86 -19.68 45.67 30.96
C PRO A 86 -19.18 46.17 29.60
N GLN A 87 -19.13 47.49 29.55
CA GLN A 87 -18.67 48.43 28.54
C GLN A 87 -17.21 48.20 28.08
N PRO A 88 -16.83 48.59 26.85
CA PRO A 88 -15.47 48.49 26.35
C PRO A 88 -14.62 49.69 26.80
N ASP A 89 -13.39 49.44 27.24
CA ASP A 89 -12.35 50.47 27.36
C ASP A 89 -11.05 50.00 26.69
N ALA A 90 -10.37 51.00 26.13
CA ALA A 90 -9.38 50.88 25.07
C ALA A 90 -7.94 50.64 25.56
N ALA A 91 -7.13 50.22 24.58
CA ALA A 91 -5.69 50.39 24.44
C ALA A 91 -4.75 49.52 25.31
N THR A 92 -3.98 48.66 24.64
CA THR A 92 -2.54 48.88 24.41
C THR A 92 -2.05 47.97 23.30
N ALA A 93 -1.53 48.58 22.23
CA ALA A 93 -0.90 47.92 21.10
C ALA A 93 0.47 47.38 21.51
N GLY A 94 0.64 46.06 21.47
CA GLY A 94 1.94 45.40 21.43
C GLY A 94 2.27 45.06 19.98
N SER A 95 3.17 45.81 19.36
CA SER A 95 3.74 45.49 18.06
C SER A 95 4.52 44.18 18.15
N ALA A 96 3.98 43.10 17.58
CA ALA A 96 4.73 41.89 17.28
C ALA A 96 5.37 42.07 15.89
N THR A 97 6.67 42.35 15.88
CA THR A 97 7.51 42.35 14.68
C THR A 97 7.54 40.93 14.10
N PRO A 98 7.11 40.67 12.85
CA PRO A 98 7.32 39.37 12.23
C PRO A 98 8.78 39.32 11.77
N SER A 99 9.61 38.61 12.51
CA SER A 99 10.95 38.23 12.06
C SER A 99 10.77 37.29 10.87
N GLY A 100 11.08 37.80 9.68
CA GLY A 100 11.18 37.01 8.46
C GLY A 100 12.27 35.96 8.62
N ALA A 101 11.85 34.72 8.82
CA ALA A 101 12.62 33.56 8.42
C ALA A 101 11.97 33.09 7.12
N GLU A 102 12.76 33.06 6.05
CA GLU A 102 12.41 32.41 4.80
C GLU A 102 12.13 30.94 5.10
N GLU A 103 10.86 30.62 5.34
CA GLU A 103 10.38 29.24 5.34
C GLU A 103 10.44 28.74 3.91
N GLU A 104 11.59 28.17 3.56
CA GLU A 104 11.71 27.25 2.44
C GLU A 104 10.52 26.30 2.53
N THR A 105 9.65 26.39 1.54
CA THR A 105 8.46 25.54 1.45
C THR A 105 8.94 24.14 1.13
N PHE A 106 9.35 23.38 2.14
CA PHE A 106 9.59 21.95 2.00
C PHE A 106 8.26 21.34 1.61
N SER A 107 8.18 20.90 0.35
CA SER A 107 7.05 20.15 -0.16
C SER A 107 6.91 18.87 0.67
N THR A 108 6.02 18.90 1.65
CA THR A 108 5.60 17.79 2.50
C THR A 108 4.69 16.82 1.74
N TYR A 109 5.05 16.49 0.51
CA TYR A 109 4.51 15.29 -0.13
C TYR A 109 5.37 14.08 0.28
N SER A 110 5.50 13.87 1.59
CA SER A 110 5.93 12.58 2.11
C SER A 110 4.74 11.63 1.93
N ALA A 111 4.75 10.85 0.85
CA ALA A 111 4.01 9.59 0.88
C ALA A 111 4.40 8.90 2.19
N THR A 112 3.41 8.51 2.99
CA THR A 112 3.60 8.04 4.37
C THR A 112 4.23 6.64 4.36
N VAL A 113 5.50 6.53 3.97
CA VAL A 113 6.21 5.25 3.90
C VAL A 113 6.32 4.65 5.29
N VAL A 114 6.03 3.34 5.42
CA VAL A 114 6.20 2.65 6.70
C VAL A 114 7.65 2.71 7.15
N GLN A 115 7.88 3.28 8.32
CA GLN A 115 9.20 3.30 8.95
C GLN A 115 9.34 2.14 9.93
N LEU A 116 10.42 1.36 9.80
CA LEU A 116 10.78 0.32 10.76
C LEU A 116 11.72 0.88 11.83
N VAL A 117 11.40 0.65 13.09
CA VAL A 117 12.19 1.07 14.26
C VAL A 117 12.55 -0.12 15.13
N SER A 118 13.53 0.06 16.04
CA SER A 118 13.93 -0.99 16.97
C SER A 118 12.77 -1.44 17.84
N ASN A 119 12.58 -2.75 17.94
CA ASN A 119 11.61 -3.36 18.85
C ASN A 119 12.33 -3.93 20.07
N ALA A 120 12.07 -3.33 21.22
CA ALA A 120 12.76 -3.68 22.46
C ALA A 120 12.23 -4.97 23.13
N LYS A 121 11.05 -5.47 22.74
CA LYS A 121 10.42 -6.62 23.38
C LYS A 121 9.86 -7.61 22.34
N PRO A 122 10.13 -8.91 22.48
CA PRO A 122 9.45 -9.91 21.66
C PRO A 122 7.94 -9.90 21.95
N TRP A 123 7.13 -10.22 20.95
CA TRP A 123 5.67 -10.24 21.10
C TRP A 123 5.16 -11.55 21.68
N ASN A 124 5.76 -12.66 21.25
CA ASN A 124 5.47 -14.03 21.69
C ASN A 124 6.68 -14.92 21.30
N ALA A 125 6.43 -16.15 20.85
CA ALA A 125 7.47 -17.01 20.27
C ALA A 125 8.10 -16.43 19.00
N ILE A 126 7.49 -15.40 18.40
CA ILE A 126 8.03 -14.63 17.29
C ILE A 126 8.67 -13.35 17.85
N GLY A 127 10.00 -13.32 17.83
CA GLY A 127 10.79 -12.16 18.23
C GLY A 127 11.29 -11.40 17.00
N CYS A 128 10.86 -10.16 16.80
CA CYS A 128 11.41 -9.29 15.76
C CYS A 128 12.19 -8.15 16.40
N THR A 129 13.39 -7.86 15.90
CA THR A 129 14.20 -6.71 16.35
C THR A 129 13.75 -5.40 15.70
N LEU A 130 12.91 -5.46 14.66
CA LEU A 130 12.27 -4.30 14.05
C LEU A 130 10.74 -4.38 14.17
N THR A 131 10.10 -3.23 14.32
CA THR A 131 8.64 -3.05 14.26
C THR A 131 8.28 -1.81 13.46
N PRO A 132 7.15 -1.78 12.76
CA PRO A 132 6.61 -0.54 12.20
C PRO A 132 6.38 0.51 13.29
N LEU A 133 6.79 1.76 13.03
CA LEU A 133 6.71 2.86 13.98
C LEU A 133 5.26 3.16 14.38
N GLY A 134 4.98 3.17 15.68
CA GLY A 134 3.66 3.51 16.23
C GLY A 134 2.61 2.41 16.09
N TRP A 135 2.96 1.25 15.52
CA TRP A 135 2.04 0.12 15.44
C TRP A 135 2.00 -0.63 16.78
N THR A 136 0.82 -1.16 17.10
CA THR A 136 0.59 -1.85 18.37
C THR A 136 0.29 -3.33 18.12
N ALA A 137 0.89 -4.20 18.92
CA ALA A 137 0.58 -5.62 18.91
C ALA A 137 -0.68 -5.90 19.73
N ALA A 138 -1.55 -6.78 19.25
CA ALA A 138 -2.75 -7.18 19.97
C ALA A 138 -2.37 -7.83 21.32
N PRO A 139 -3.06 -7.48 22.44
CA PRO A 139 -2.69 -7.93 23.79
C PRO A 139 -2.87 -9.44 24.04
N GLN A 140 -3.40 -10.19 23.08
CA GLN A 140 -3.60 -11.65 23.14
C GLN A 140 -3.23 -12.33 21.81
N SER A 141 -2.08 -11.98 21.24
CA SER A 141 -1.50 -12.73 20.12
C SER A 141 -1.26 -14.19 20.54
N ALA A 142 -1.91 -15.14 19.86
CA ALA A 142 -1.68 -16.56 20.07
C ALA A 142 -0.19 -16.87 19.95
N ALA A 143 0.31 -17.92 20.62
CA ALA A 143 1.75 -18.21 20.70
C ALA A 143 2.48 -18.21 19.34
N ARG A 144 1.77 -18.54 18.24
CA ARG A 144 2.31 -18.61 16.87
C ARG A 144 1.80 -17.53 15.92
N ARG A 145 1.07 -16.51 16.40
CA ARG A 145 0.49 -15.46 15.56
C ARG A 145 0.47 -14.13 16.30
N VAL A 146 1.10 -13.12 15.72
CA VAL A 146 1.08 -11.72 16.14
C VAL A 146 0.24 -10.92 15.15
N VAL A 147 -0.56 -9.99 15.67
CA VAL A 147 -1.35 -9.05 14.87
C VAL A 147 -0.91 -7.65 15.25
N LEU A 148 -0.45 -6.87 14.28
CA LEU A 148 -0.05 -5.48 14.44
C LEU A 148 -1.11 -4.57 13.82
N THR A 149 -1.55 -3.56 14.57
CA THR A 149 -2.52 -2.57 14.11
C THR A 149 -1.81 -1.21 13.94
N PRO A 150 -1.97 -0.54 12.79
CA PRO A 150 -1.43 0.80 12.60
C PRO A 150 -2.14 1.81 13.51
N PRO A 151 -1.49 2.93 13.86
CA PRO A 151 -2.07 3.93 14.76
C PRO A 151 -3.32 4.63 14.20
N SER A 152 -3.48 4.66 12.88
CA SER A 152 -4.64 5.23 12.20
C SER A 152 -5.86 4.32 12.14
N ALA A 153 -5.69 3.01 12.39
CA ALA A 153 -6.77 2.03 12.28
C ALA A 153 -7.36 1.64 13.63
N ARG A 154 -8.63 1.25 13.62
CA ARG A 154 -9.27 0.62 14.77
C ARG A 154 -8.82 -0.83 14.86
N THR A 155 -8.68 -1.35 16.07
CA THR A 155 -8.30 -2.75 16.33
C THR A 155 -9.30 -3.79 15.80
N ALA A 156 -10.52 -3.40 15.46
CA ALA A 156 -11.51 -4.28 14.83
C ALA A 156 -11.34 -4.38 13.30
N ASP A 157 -10.56 -3.48 12.68
CA ASP A 157 -10.34 -3.47 11.24
C ASP A 157 -9.23 -4.45 10.86
N THR A 158 -9.63 -5.67 10.50
CA THR A 158 -8.71 -6.74 10.10
C THR A 158 -8.05 -6.49 8.75
N SER A 159 -8.62 -5.61 7.91
CA SER A 159 -8.07 -5.28 6.60
C SER A 159 -6.84 -4.37 6.69
N ALA A 160 -6.80 -3.54 7.72
CA ALA A 160 -5.70 -2.63 8.02
C ALA A 160 -4.56 -3.28 8.83
N GLN A 161 -4.75 -4.50 9.31
CA GLN A 161 -3.79 -5.18 10.19
C GLN A 161 -2.68 -5.88 9.40
N LEU A 162 -1.49 -5.91 9.98
CA LEU A 162 -0.43 -6.84 9.59
C LEU A 162 -0.52 -8.08 10.46
N GLU A 163 -0.51 -9.25 9.85
CA GLU A 163 -0.48 -10.52 10.57
C GLU A 163 0.85 -11.22 10.35
N LEU A 164 1.51 -11.59 11.43
CA LEU A 164 2.75 -12.33 11.42
C LEU A 164 2.52 -13.68 12.10
N PHE A 165 2.77 -14.79 11.42
CA PHE A 165 2.55 -16.12 11.99
C PHE A 165 3.53 -17.15 11.49
N THR A 166 3.63 -18.26 12.21
CA THR A 166 4.43 -19.42 11.79
C THR A 166 3.57 -20.51 11.18
N ALA A 167 4.11 -21.20 10.17
CA ALA A 167 3.49 -22.31 9.48
C ALA A 167 4.50 -23.44 9.23
N ALA A 168 4.02 -24.68 9.12
CA ALA A 168 4.86 -25.83 8.77
C ALA A 168 5.23 -25.84 7.28
N GLU A 169 4.35 -25.28 6.44
CA GLU A 169 4.49 -25.24 4.99
C GLU A 169 4.39 -23.79 4.48
N PRO A 170 5.03 -23.47 3.34
CA PRO A 170 4.89 -22.17 2.72
C PRO A 170 3.43 -21.93 2.30
N GLN A 171 2.97 -20.68 2.37
CA GLN A 171 1.68 -20.32 1.81
C GLN A 171 1.72 -20.36 0.28
N PRO A 172 0.61 -20.78 -0.37
CA PRO A 172 0.45 -20.64 -1.80
C PRO A 172 0.36 -19.16 -2.16
N LEU A 173 1.27 -18.71 -3.01
CA LEU A 173 1.38 -17.31 -3.45
C LEU A 173 1.16 -17.22 -4.96
N SER A 174 0.52 -16.15 -5.41
CA SER A 174 0.47 -15.74 -6.81
C SER A 174 1.43 -14.57 -7.06
N GLY A 175 1.96 -14.47 -8.29
CA GLY A 175 2.86 -13.37 -8.67
C GLY A 175 4.16 -13.32 -7.86
N ILE A 176 4.73 -14.50 -7.59
CA ILE A 176 5.88 -14.67 -6.68
C ILE A 176 7.12 -13.95 -7.21
N ARG A 177 7.75 -13.21 -6.32
CA ARG A 177 9.07 -12.62 -6.45
C ARG A 177 9.94 -13.21 -5.34
N ALA A 178 11.12 -13.69 -5.68
CA ALA A 178 12.06 -14.25 -4.72
C ALA A 178 13.31 -13.37 -4.65
N VAL A 179 13.74 -13.03 -3.44
CA VAL A 179 14.96 -12.26 -3.18
C VAL A 179 15.82 -13.01 -2.18
N GLU A 180 17.08 -13.21 -2.52
CA GLU A 180 18.06 -13.83 -1.63
C GLU A 180 18.91 -12.76 -0.95
N THR A 181 19.06 -12.82 0.37
CA THR A 181 19.94 -11.94 1.14
C THR A 181 20.30 -12.58 2.48
N GLY A 182 21.57 -12.49 2.88
CA GLY A 182 22.02 -12.97 4.19
C GLY A 182 21.80 -14.47 4.38
N GLY A 183 21.91 -15.26 3.30
CA GLY A 183 21.69 -16.71 3.32
C GLY A 183 20.23 -17.14 3.48
N LYS A 184 19.27 -16.21 3.36
CA LYS A 184 17.83 -16.48 3.43
C LYS A 184 17.17 -16.14 2.09
N VAL A 185 16.17 -16.93 1.71
CA VAL A 185 15.32 -16.67 0.54
C VAL A 185 13.97 -16.16 1.01
N PHE A 186 13.63 -14.94 0.60
CA PHE A 186 12.36 -14.28 0.89
C PHE A 186 11.46 -14.41 -0.34
N HIS A 187 10.27 -14.96 -0.14
CA HIS A 187 9.25 -15.04 -1.17
C HIS A 187 8.18 -13.99 -0.89
N VAL A 188 7.96 -13.08 -1.83
CA VAL A 188 6.92 -12.05 -1.76
C VAL A 188 5.94 -12.30 -2.90
N GLY A 189 4.65 -12.28 -2.60
CA GLY A 189 3.59 -12.49 -3.58
C GLY A 189 2.26 -12.10 -2.99
N SER A 190 1.16 -12.59 -3.54
CA SER A 190 -0.17 -12.30 -3.00
C SER A 190 -1.00 -13.55 -2.75
N THR A 191 -1.89 -13.49 -1.76
CA THR A 191 -2.90 -14.52 -1.51
C THR A 191 -4.12 -13.89 -0.83
N GLY A 192 -5.31 -14.27 -1.27
CA GLY A 192 -6.56 -13.72 -0.73
C GLY A 192 -6.67 -12.19 -0.84
N GLY A 193 -6.09 -11.59 -1.89
CA GLY A 193 -6.10 -10.13 -2.10
C GLY A 193 -5.13 -9.34 -1.22
N ARG A 194 -4.26 -10.01 -0.46
CA ARG A 194 -3.25 -9.40 0.40
C ARG A 194 -1.85 -9.74 -0.09
N GLU A 195 -0.94 -8.78 -0.02
CA GLU A 195 0.47 -9.05 -0.23
C GLU A 195 1.03 -9.83 0.98
N VAL A 196 1.87 -10.81 0.69
CA VAL A 196 2.43 -11.74 1.66
C VAL A 196 3.91 -11.92 1.41
N GLY A 197 4.70 -11.69 2.46
CA GLY A 197 6.10 -12.08 2.51
C GLY A 197 6.26 -13.33 3.36
N GLN A 198 7.09 -14.28 2.93
CA GLN A 198 7.43 -15.45 3.72
C GLN A 198 8.89 -15.86 3.58
N VAL A 199 9.46 -16.36 4.67
CA VAL A 199 10.85 -16.81 4.75
C VAL A 199 10.93 -18.08 5.59
N GLN A 200 11.79 -19.01 5.16
CA GLN A 200 12.05 -20.22 5.93
C GLN A 200 13.07 -19.93 7.05
N LEU A 201 12.70 -20.30 8.28
CA LEU A 201 13.52 -20.19 9.49
C LEU A 201 13.62 -21.59 10.12
N GLY A 202 14.71 -22.30 9.81
CA GLY A 202 14.87 -23.71 10.20
C GLY A 202 13.83 -24.60 9.52
N GLU A 203 13.06 -25.32 10.32
CA GLU A 203 11.97 -26.20 9.86
C GLU A 203 10.62 -25.48 9.73
N THR A 204 10.55 -24.19 10.09
CA THR A 204 9.30 -23.43 10.09
C THR A 204 9.32 -22.30 9.07
N TRP A 205 8.15 -21.96 8.55
CA TRP A 205 7.95 -20.78 7.71
C TRP A 205 7.43 -19.64 8.56
N LEU A 206 8.07 -18.48 8.48
CA LEU A 206 7.54 -17.23 8.99
C LEU A 206 6.82 -16.51 7.86
N VAL A 207 5.57 -16.12 8.11
CA VAL A 207 4.69 -15.52 7.10
C VAL A 207 4.16 -14.20 7.64
N ALA A 208 4.33 -13.13 6.86
CA ALA A 208 3.75 -11.82 7.10
C ALA A 208 2.68 -11.53 6.03
N LYS A 209 1.41 -11.41 6.43
CA LYS A 209 0.31 -10.89 5.60
C LYS A 209 0.18 -9.41 5.85
N LEU A 210 0.39 -8.60 4.82
CA LEU A 210 0.31 -7.15 4.87
C LEU A 210 -1.14 -6.67 4.87
N PRO A 211 -1.43 -5.43 5.26
CA PRO A 211 -2.76 -4.83 5.08
C PRO A 211 -3.24 -4.92 3.62
N ILE A 212 -4.55 -4.85 3.38
CA ILE A 212 -5.07 -4.80 2.00
C ILE A 212 -4.54 -3.55 1.29
N GLU A 213 -4.59 -2.41 1.97
CA GLU A 213 -3.99 -1.15 1.52
C GLU A 213 -2.51 -1.10 1.97
N HIS A 214 -1.65 -1.79 1.23
CA HIS A 214 -0.21 -1.96 1.54
C HIS A 214 0.69 -0.99 0.75
N GLN A 215 0.16 0.09 0.19
CA GLN A 215 0.92 1.02 -0.66
C GLN A 215 2.17 1.62 0.00
N ASP A 216 2.19 1.64 1.34
CA ASP A 216 3.31 2.12 2.15
C ASP A 216 4.36 1.03 2.45
N TRP A 217 4.09 -0.22 2.08
CA TRP A 217 5.01 -1.36 2.15
C TRP A 217 5.55 -1.69 0.77
N ASN A 218 6.86 -1.86 0.67
CA ASN A 218 7.52 -2.38 -0.53
C ASN A 218 8.30 -3.65 -0.20
N ASP A 219 8.73 -4.38 -1.24
CA ASP A 219 9.48 -5.64 -1.10
C ASP A 219 10.70 -5.51 -0.16
N ASP A 220 11.40 -4.37 -0.19
CA ASP A 220 12.56 -4.14 0.68
C ASP A 220 12.16 -4.01 2.16
N LEU A 221 11.10 -3.27 2.47
CA LEU A 221 10.55 -3.14 3.83
C LEU A 221 10.07 -4.48 4.36
N VAL A 222 9.34 -5.24 3.54
CA VAL A 222 8.86 -6.59 3.90
C VAL A 222 10.04 -7.51 4.19
N ARG A 223 11.04 -7.53 3.31
CA ARG A 223 12.27 -8.31 3.46
C ARG A 223 13.02 -7.92 4.73
N ARG A 224 13.24 -6.63 4.98
CA ARG A 224 13.94 -6.13 6.18
C ARG A 224 13.19 -6.47 7.46
N PHE A 225 11.87 -6.32 7.45
CA PHE A 225 11.02 -6.70 8.58
C PHE A 225 11.13 -8.19 8.89
N LEU A 226 10.92 -9.06 7.89
CA LEU A 226 11.05 -10.51 8.06
C LEU A 226 12.47 -10.96 8.44
N ALA A 227 13.49 -10.30 7.89
CA ALA A 227 14.89 -10.58 8.22
C ALA A 227 15.23 -10.30 9.69
N SER A 228 14.52 -9.34 10.31
CA SER A 228 14.67 -8.98 11.72
C SER A 228 14.06 -9.98 12.69
N CYS A 229 13.26 -10.92 12.19
CA CYS A 229 12.48 -11.85 12.99
C CYS A 229 13.16 -13.21 13.19
N THR A 230 12.90 -13.79 14.35
CA THR A 230 13.27 -15.14 14.78
C THR A 230 12.06 -15.84 15.41
N VAL A 231 12.13 -17.17 15.45
CA VAL A 231 11.11 -18.02 16.07
C VAL A 231 11.80 -18.86 17.14
N SER A 232 11.27 -18.84 18.37
CA SER A 232 11.77 -19.58 19.55
C SER A 232 10.81 -20.66 20.00
#